data_AF-A0A1X2ID11-F1
#
_entry.id   AF-A0A1X2ID11-F1
#
_cell.length_a   1.000
_cell.length_b   1.000
_cell.length_c   1.000
_cell.angle_alpha   90.00
_cell.angle_beta   90.00
_cell.angle_gamma   90.00
#
_symmetry.space_group_name_H-M   'P 1'
#
loop_
_entity.id
_entity.type
_entity.pdbx_description
1 polymer ?
#
loop_
_entity_poly.entity_id
_entity_poly.type
_entity_poly.pdbx_seq_one_letter_code
_entity_poly.pdbx_strand_id
1 'polypeptide(L)'
;MPDDLTADVYTQLAQIPHGTARVEAERLSKMNRDDLPRVTAYCTASAYRMDDLAKYLQSKKKTNGTAIKRFDECVYTPYSLSYPSGPPKKSNGSDHHRNEPTVTFLPEMFLFDYGVVVFWGMTLTEEQRILKELKPFEDETLESDDVETEEFNYYYDENYQPRIYNDIITLRHPSNYLVKLTIAHAIAQSVKMTLFERLIDDTINDTKYIPQVMAENGNIHMSRTAITKKIGQLFIMRINVNLVSNILDTPEIFWSEPALEPLYSAIRSYLEISQRVELLNQRVEVISDLLDMLKDHLNSSHGEHLEWIVIWLIAMEIVVAVITTTVDAFSLSHIS
;
A
#
# COMPACT_ATOMS: atom_id res chain seq x y z
N MET A 1 -14.28 -19.31 -29.42
CA MET A 1 -12.92 -19.83 -29.62
C MET A 1 -12.13 -19.51 -28.35
N PRO A 2 -12.11 -20.40 -27.35
CA PRO A 2 -11.36 -20.22 -26.12
C PRO A 2 -10.29 -21.32 -26.01
N ASP A 3 -9.21 -21.21 -26.78
CA ASP A 3 -8.12 -22.21 -26.77
C ASP A 3 -6.71 -21.60 -26.53
N ASP A 4 -6.59 -20.27 -26.40
CA ASP A 4 -5.27 -19.63 -26.18
C ASP A 4 -4.87 -19.54 -24.69
N LEU A 5 -5.82 -19.36 -23.77
CA LEU A 5 -5.52 -19.30 -22.32
C LEU A 5 -5.10 -20.66 -21.73
N THR A 6 -5.56 -21.76 -22.33
CA THR A 6 -5.18 -23.12 -21.90
C THR A 6 -3.78 -23.48 -22.39
N ALA A 7 -3.40 -23.05 -23.60
CA ALA A 7 -2.12 -23.37 -24.22
C ALA A 7 -0.91 -22.82 -23.43
N ASP A 8 -0.99 -21.59 -22.92
CA ASP A 8 0.07 -20.98 -22.13
C ASP A 8 0.30 -21.66 -20.78
N VAL A 9 -0.79 -22.12 -20.12
CA VAL A 9 -0.72 -22.89 -18.87
C VAL A 9 -0.06 -24.26 -19.10
N TYR A 10 -0.32 -24.91 -20.25
CA TYR A 10 0.34 -26.17 -20.60
C TYR A 10 1.82 -26.00 -20.96
N THR A 11 2.21 -24.84 -21.50
CA THR A 11 3.59 -24.60 -21.93
C THR A 11 4.51 -24.33 -20.74
N GLN A 12 3.98 -23.75 -19.65
CA GLN A 12 4.71 -23.56 -18.39
C GLN A 12 4.87 -24.88 -17.58
N LEU A 13 3.94 -25.83 -17.71
CA LEU A 13 4.02 -27.17 -17.09
C LEU A 13 5.20 -28.02 -17.62
N ALA A 14 5.80 -27.65 -18.75
CA ALA A 14 6.93 -28.37 -19.35
C ALA A 14 8.30 -28.02 -18.73
N GLN A 15 8.38 -26.97 -17.90
CA GLN A 15 9.64 -26.50 -17.30
C GLN A 15 9.87 -26.95 -15.85
N ILE A 16 8.91 -27.66 -15.25
CA ILE A 16 9.01 -28.15 -13.86
C ILE A 16 9.78 -29.49 -13.84
N PRO A 17 10.83 -29.66 -13.01
CA PRO A 17 11.55 -30.92 -12.91
C PRO A 17 10.63 -32.09 -12.54
N HIS A 18 10.91 -33.27 -13.09
CA HIS A 18 10.08 -34.48 -12.90
C HIS A 18 9.87 -34.83 -11.40
N GLY A 19 8.64 -34.70 -10.91
CA GLY A 19 8.25 -35.03 -9.52
C GLY A 19 6.77 -34.77 -9.19
N THR A 20 6.43 -34.88 -7.90
CA THR A 20 5.09 -34.64 -7.31
C THR A 20 4.51 -33.26 -7.63
N ALA A 21 5.37 -32.27 -7.90
CA ALA A 21 5.00 -30.91 -8.24
C ALA A 21 4.15 -30.78 -9.51
N ARG A 22 4.40 -31.60 -10.55
CA ARG A 22 3.62 -31.55 -11.81
C ARG A 22 2.21 -32.10 -11.65
N VAL A 23 2.07 -33.25 -10.98
CA VAL A 23 0.76 -33.87 -10.70
C VAL A 23 -0.10 -32.95 -9.84
N GLU A 24 0.53 -32.20 -8.96
CA GLU A 24 -0.15 -31.26 -8.08
C GLU A 24 -0.48 -29.94 -8.77
N ALA A 25 0.39 -29.40 -9.62
CA ALA A 25 0.06 -28.29 -10.50
C ALA A 25 -1.14 -28.67 -11.38
N GLU A 26 -1.17 -29.89 -11.93
CA GLU A 26 -2.33 -30.41 -12.67
C GLU A 26 -3.59 -30.56 -11.79
N ARG A 27 -3.46 -30.92 -10.50
CA ARG A 27 -4.59 -30.99 -9.55
C ARG A 27 -5.13 -29.60 -9.22
N LEU A 28 -4.25 -28.64 -8.95
CA LEU A 28 -4.58 -27.25 -8.63
C LEU A 28 -5.21 -26.54 -9.83
N SER A 29 -4.70 -26.78 -11.04
CA SER A 29 -5.31 -26.28 -12.29
C SER A 29 -6.66 -26.94 -12.60
N LYS A 30 -6.98 -28.09 -12.01
CA LYS A 30 -8.27 -28.79 -12.14
C LYS A 30 -9.27 -28.46 -11.03
N MET A 31 -8.84 -27.84 -9.92
CA MET A 31 -9.77 -27.36 -8.91
C MET A 31 -10.52 -26.14 -9.45
N ASN A 32 -11.83 -26.16 -9.33
CA ASN A 32 -12.63 -24.97 -9.63
C ASN A 32 -12.41 -23.95 -8.51
N ARG A 33 -11.85 -22.77 -8.84
CA ARG A 33 -11.54 -21.71 -7.85
C ARG A 33 -12.80 -21.26 -7.09
N ASP A 34 -13.96 -21.33 -7.74
CA ASP A 34 -15.26 -20.95 -7.16
C ASP A 34 -15.68 -21.84 -5.99
N ASP A 35 -15.17 -23.07 -5.92
CA ASP A 35 -15.49 -24.03 -4.85
C ASP A 35 -14.53 -23.92 -3.65
N LEU A 36 -13.46 -23.12 -3.77
CA LEU A 36 -12.46 -22.94 -2.72
C LEU A 36 -12.76 -21.71 -1.86
N PRO A 37 -12.61 -21.80 -0.53
CA PRO A 37 -12.79 -20.65 0.35
C PRO A 37 -11.79 -19.52 0.03
N ARG A 38 -12.24 -18.28 0.23
CA ARG A 38 -11.52 -17.04 -0.09
C ARG A 38 -10.55 -16.62 1.02
N VAL A 39 -9.43 -16.02 0.62
CA VAL A 39 -8.65 -15.10 1.45
C VAL A 39 -8.61 -13.77 0.74
N THR A 40 -9.17 -12.73 1.33
CA THR A 40 -9.27 -11.43 0.67
C THR A 40 -8.78 -10.33 1.58
N ALA A 41 -7.89 -9.49 1.06
CA ALA A 41 -7.35 -8.35 1.76
C ALA A 41 -7.88 -7.05 1.16
N TYR A 42 -8.24 -6.10 2.01
CA TYR A 42 -8.75 -4.78 1.62
C TYR A 42 -7.95 -3.70 2.32
N CYS A 43 -7.42 -2.74 1.57
CA CYS A 43 -6.91 -1.48 2.11
C CYS A 43 -8.00 -0.42 1.99
N THR A 44 -8.58 -0.02 3.12
CA THR A 44 -9.77 0.87 3.12
C THR A 44 -9.51 2.25 3.73
N ALA A 45 -8.36 2.44 4.38
CA ALA A 45 -8.01 3.68 5.06
C ALA A 45 -6.50 3.87 5.16
N SER A 46 -6.06 5.08 5.54
CA SER A 46 -4.68 5.29 5.95
C SER A 46 -4.33 4.46 7.19
N ALA A 47 -5.22 4.43 8.18
CA ALA A 47 -5.04 3.68 9.44
C ALA A 47 -6.39 3.28 10.07
N TYR A 48 -6.34 2.36 11.05
CA TYR A 48 -7.46 2.05 11.94
C TYR A 48 -7.20 2.55 13.37
N ARG A 49 -8.24 3.09 14.01
CA ARG A 49 -8.26 3.37 15.46
C ARG A 49 -8.36 2.08 16.26
N MET A 50 -7.21 1.43 16.46
CA MET A 50 -7.11 0.06 17.00
C MET A 50 -7.76 -0.12 18.37
N ASP A 51 -7.66 0.87 19.27
CA ASP A 51 -8.24 0.74 20.61
C ASP A 51 -9.77 0.76 20.60
N ASP A 52 -10.39 1.58 19.75
CA ASP A 52 -11.85 1.64 19.62
C ASP A 52 -12.39 0.46 18.84
N LEU A 53 -11.67 0.04 17.79
CA LEU A 53 -11.93 -1.18 17.05
C LEU A 53 -11.89 -2.41 17.96
N ALA A 54 -10.89 -2.51 18.85
CA ALA A 54 -10.78 -3.61 19.80
C ALA A 54 -11.96 -3.64 20.78
N LYS A 55 -12.39 -2.48 21.32
CA LYS A 55 -13.59 -2.38 22.17
C LYS A 55 -14.85 -2.81 21.42
N TYR A 56 -15.01 -2.36 20.17
CA TYR A 56 -16.11 -2.78 19.31
C TYR A 56 -16.14 -4.29 19.13
N LEU A 57 -15.03 -4.90 18.72
CA LEU A 57 -14.92 -6.34 18.52
C LEU A 57 -15.16 -7.12 19.82
N GLN A 58 -14.73 -6.62 20.98
CA GLN A 58 -15.02 -7.26 22.28
C GLN A 58 -16.52 -7.28 22.58
N SER A 59 -17.23 -6.20 22.23
CA SER A 59 -18.70 -6.13 22.40
C SER A 59 -19.44 -7.18 21.57
N LYS A 60 -18.83 -7.65 20.47
CA LYS A 60 -19.39 -8.63 19.52
C LYS A 60 -19.15 -10.09 19.89
N LYS A 61 -18.55 -10.38 21.04
CA LYS A 61 -18.23 -11.76 21.47
C LYS A 61 -19.44 -12.69 21.44
N LYS A 62 -20.61 -12.19 21.87
CA LYS A 62 -21.85 -12.98 21.93
C LYS A 62 -22.62 -13.02 20.62
N THR A 63 -22.46 -12.02 19.75
CA THR A 63 -23.25 -11.86 18.52
C THR A 63 -22.52 -12.35 17.28
N ASN A 64 -21.18 -12.35 17.29
CA ASN A 64 -20.34 -12.67 16.13
C ASN A 64 -19.23 -13.68 16.45
N GLY A 65 -19.16 -14.17 17.69
CA GLY A 65 -18.19 -15.18 18.10
C GLY A 65 -16.76 -14.67 18.24
N THR A 66 -16.57 -13.35 18.44
CA THR A 66 -15.24 -12.75 18.49
C THR A 66 -14.39 -13.24 19.68
N ALA A 67 -13.11 -13.42 19.42
CA ALA A 67 -12.10 -13.81 20.39
C ALA A 67 -10.77 -13.13 20.03
N ILE A 68 -10.64 -11.87 20.46
CA ILE A 68 -9.54 -11.00 20.06
C ILE A 68 -8.19 -11.51 20.59
N LYS A 69 -7.18 -11.47 19.72
CA LYS A 69 -5.77 -11.49 20.08
C LYS A 69 -5.09 -10.30 19.43
N ARG A 70 -4.28 -9.57 20.20
CA ARG A 70 -3.52 -8.42 19.72
C ARG A 70 -2.05 -8.85 19.56
N PHE A 71 -1.54 -8.59 18.37
CA PHE A 71 -0.14 -8.54 18.00
C PHE A 71 0.18 -7.07 17.74
N ASP A 72 1.46 -6.68 17.77
CA ASP A 72 1.89 -5.28 17.76
C ASP A 72 1.09 -4.39 16.79
N GLU A 73 1.15 -4.74 15.51
CA GLU A 73 0.47 -4.04 14.40
C GLU A 73 -0.92 -4.64 14.05
N CYS A 74 -1.30 -5.78 14.63
CA CYS A 74 -2.43 -6.58 14.13
C CYS A 74 -3.39 -7.06 15.22
N VAL A 75 -4.69 -6.93 14.97
CA VAL A 75 -5.75 -7.54 15.77
C VAL A 75 -6.36 -8.71 14.99
N TYR A 76 -6.25 -9.91 15.56
CA TYR A 76 -6.90 -11.12 15.07
C TYR A 76 -8.20 -11.38 15.82
N THR A 77 -9.25 -11.82 15.11
CA THR A 77 -10.42 -12.44 15.72
C THR A 77 -11.14 -13.38 14.75
N PRO A 78 -11.72 -14.50 15.22
CA PRO A 78 -12.81 -15.13 14.49
C PRO A 78 -14.01 -14.16 14.41
N TYR A 79 -14.76 -14.20 13.31
CA TYR A 79 -15.94 -13.37 13.11
C TYR A 79 -16.93 -14.07 12.18
N SER A 80 -18.15 -14.30 12.64
CA SER A 80 -19.23 -14.84 11.81
C SER A 80 -20.50 -14.00 11.94
N LEU A 81 -21.13 -13.69 10.82
CA LEU A 81 -22.41 -12.98 10.78
C LEU A 81 -23.60 -13.89 11.14
N SER A 82 -23.39 -15.21 11.17
CA SER A 82 -24.40 -16.23 11.52
C SER A 82 -24.27 -16.75 12.95
N TYR A 83 -23.47 -16.08 13.79
CA TYR A 83 -23.26 -16.47 15.18
C TYR A 83 -24.41 -16.01 16.11
N PRO A 84 -24.73 -16.76 17.20
CA PRO A 84 -24.27 -18.13 17.45
C PRO A 84 -24.87 -19.07 16.41
N SER A 85 -24.05 -19.99 15.89
CA SER A 85 -24.50 -20.98 14.92
C SER A 85 -25.70 -21.72 15.49
N GLY A 86 -26.87 -21.55 14.87
CA GLY A 86 -28.08 -22.26 15.28
C GLY A 86 -27.87 -23.79 15.24
N PRO A 87 -28.75 -24.58 15.88
CA PRO A 87 -28.65 -26.03 15.79
C PRO A 87 -28.59 -26.46 14.31
N PRO A 88 -27.73 -27.42 13.95
CA PRO A 88 -27.53 -27.81 12.56
C PRO A 88 -28.89 -28.18 11.95
N LYS A 89 -29.30 -27.44 10.91
CA LYS A 89 -30.50 -27.80 10.14
C LYS A 89 -30.20 -29.13 9.47
N LYS A 90 -30.89 -30.20 9.88
CA LYS A 90 -30.92 -31.46 9.12
C LYS A 90 -31.46 -31.14 7.73
N SER A 91 -30.61 -31.12 6.71
CA SER A 91 -31.05 -31.08 5.33
C SER A 91 -31.71 -32.43 5.03
N ASN A 92 -33.04 -32.43 4.87
CA ASN A 92 -33.76 -33.53 4.24
C ASN A 92 -33.52 -33.43 2.73
N GLY A 93 -32.34 -33.84 2.28
CA GLY A 93 -31.98 -33.87 0.87
C GLY A 93 -31.16 -35.12 0.60
N SER A 94 -31.75 -36.06 -0.13
CA SER A 94 -31.12 -37.29 -0.59
C SER A 94 -30.12 -36.98 -1.71
N ASP A 95 -28.90 -36.57 -1.37
CA ASP A 95 -27.80 -36.51 -2.33
C ASP A 95 -26.61 -37.34 -1.85
N HIS A 96 -26.39 -38.46 -2.54
CA HIS A 96 -25.20 -39.30 -2.42
C HIS A 96 -24.01 -38.64 -3.12
N HIS A 97 -23.43 -37.60 -2.51
CA HIS A 97 -22.07 -37.16 -2.84
C HIS A 97 -21.29 -36.85 -1.56
N ARG A 98 -20.35 -37.75 -1.24
CA ARG A 98 -19.23 -37.66 -0.27
C ARG A 98 -19.51 -36.85 1.02
N ASN A 99 -19.80 -37.59 2.09
CA ASN A 99 -19.56 -37.16 3.46
C ASN A 99 -18.04 -36.98 3.70
N GLU A 100 -17.49 -35.83 3.32
CA GLU A 100 -16.40 -35.27 4.11
C GLU A 100 -17.01 -34.46 5.25
N PRO A 101 -16.58 -34.63 6.50
CA PRO A 101 -17.04 -33.80 7.59
C PRO A 101 -16.60 -32.36 7.29
N THR A 102 -17.51 -31.51 6.83
CA THR A 102 -17.29 -30.07 6.70
C THR A 102 -17.12 -29.52 8.11
N VAL A 103 -15.89 -29.58 8.64
CA VAL A 103 -15.59 -28.97 9.92
C VAL A 103 -15.84 -27.47 9.73
N THR A 104 -16.92 -26.97 10.33
CA THR A 104 -17.37 -25.59 10.16
C THR A 104 -16.48 -24.70 11.02
N PHE A 105 -15.28 -24.39 10.52
CA PHE A 105 -14.42 -23.40 11.14
C PHE A 105 -15.05 -22.03 10.96
N LEU A 106 -15.02 -21.22 12.02
CA LEU A 106 -15.49 -19.84 11.94
C LEU A 106 -14.57 -19.08 10.97
N PRO A 107 -15.12 -18.22 10.11
CA PRO A 107 -14.32 -17.27 9.35
C PRO A 107 -13.50 -16.40 10.30
N GLU A 108 -12.36 -15.91 9.81
CA GLU A 108 -11.39 -15.17 10.61
C GLU A 108 -11.06 -13.84 9.94
N MET A 109 -10.66 -12.87 10.75
CA MET A 109 -10.30 -11.54 10.30
C MET A 109 -9.01 -11.09 11.02
N PHE A 110 -8.12 -10.48 10.25
CA PHE A 110 -6.89 -9.85 10.72
C PHE A 110 -6.95 -8.36 10.33
N LEU A 111 -6.93 -7.46 11.32
CA LEU A 111 -6.97 -6.01 11.09
C LEU A 111 -5.63 -5.42 11.45
N PHE A 112 -5.00 -4.74 10.49
CA PHE A 112 -3.70 -4.10 10.65
C PHE A 112 -3.89 -2.60 10.92
N ASP A 113 -3.10 -2.05 11.83
CA ASP A 113 -3.20 -0.66 12.27
C ASP A 113 -3.02 0.36 11.12
N TYR A 114 -2.31 -0.02 10.05
CA TYR A 114 -2.18 0.73 8.80
C TYR A 114 -3.35 0.57 7.82
N GLY A 115 -4.56 0.30 8.32
CA GLY A 115 -5.81 0.44 7.55
C GLY A 115 -6.11 -0.70 6.58
N VAL A 116 -5.54 -1.88 6.83
CA VAL A 116 -5.75 -3.09 6.00
C VAL A 116 -6.46 -4.17 6.80
N VAL A 117 -7.43 -4.84 6.18
CA VAL A 117 -8.11 -5.99 6.77
C VAL A 117 -8.00 -7.21 5.86
N VAL A 118 -7.65 -8.36 6.42
CA VAL A 118 -7.56 -9.64 5.70
C VAL A 118 -8.59 -10.61 6.25
N PHE A 119 -9.51 -11.05 5.39
CA PHE A 119 -10.55 -12.01 5.68
C PHE A 119 -10.15 -13.41 5.24
N TRP A 120 -10.51 -14.40 6.04
CA TRP A 120 -10.33 -15.82 5.74
C TRP A 120 -11.68 -16.54 5.82
N GLY A 121 -12.07 -17.18 4.72
CA GLY A 121 -13.26 -18.02 4.66
C GLY A 121 -14.58 -17.28 4.72
N MET A 122 -14.59 -15.98 4.40
CA MET A 122 -15.81 -15.18 4.26
C MET A 122 -16.26 -15.15 2.81
N THR A 123 -17.57 -14.97 2.60
CA THR A 123 -18.12 -14.67 1.27
C THR A 123 -18.00 -13.18 0.98
N LEU A 124 -17.97 -12.80 -0.30
CA LEU A 124 -17.94 -11.40 -0.72
C LEU A 124 -19.06 -10.56 -0.07
N THR A 125 -20.26 -11.12 0.11
CA THR A 125 -21.38 -10.39 0.75
C THR A 125 -21.12 -10.14 2.24
N GLU A 126 -20.48 -11.08 2.93
CA GLU A 126 -20.10 -10.95 4.33
C GLU A 126 -18.97 -9.92 4.49
N GLU A 127 -17.93 -10.00 3.65
CA GLU A 127 -16.82 -9.05 3.59
C GLU A 127 -17.35 -7.62 3.44
N GLN A 128 -18.19 -7.36 2.43
CA GLN A 128 -18.76 -6.03 2.16
C GLN A 128 -19.63 -5.50 3.31
N ARG A 129 -20.31 -6.37 4.05
CA ARG A 129 -21.07 -5.97 5.24
C ARG A 129 -20.15 -5.59 6.38
N ILE A 130 -19.08 -6.35 6.61
CA ILE A 130 -18.12 -6.09 7.68
C ILE A 130 -17.33 -4.82 7.39
N LEU A 131 -16.89 -4.59 6.15
CA LEU A 131 -16.22 -3.33 5.75
C LEU A 131 -17.06 -2.09 6.13
N LYS A 132 -18.38 -2.14 5.93
CA LYS A 132 -19.29 -1.06 6.36
C LYS A 132 -19.35 -0.89 7.88
N GLU A 133 -19.22 -1.98 8.64
CA GLU A 133 -19.14 -1.94 10.10
C GLU A 133 -17.78 -1.43 10.61
N LEU A 134 -16.71 -1.58 9.81
CA LEU A 134 -15.36 -1.11 10.15
C LEU A 134 -15.14 0.38 9.86
N LYS A 135 -15.87 0.95 8.90
CA LYS A 135 -15.77 2.36 8.50
C LYS A 135 -15.74 3.39 9.66
N PRO A 136 -16.52 3.25 10.75
CA PRO A 136 -16.45 4.17 11.89
C PRO A 136 -15.15 4.13 12.69
N PHE A 137 -14.22 3.22 12.38
CA PHE A 137 -12.91 3.08 13.03
C PHE A 137 -11.75 3.47 12.12
N GLU A 138 -12.03 3.89 10.89
CA GLU A 138 -11.03 4.35 9.94
C GLU A 138 -10.58 5.78 10.25
N ASP A 139 -9.28 6.01 10.08
CA ASP A 139 -8.65 7.32 9.97
C ASP A 139 -8.26 7.54 8.51
N GLU A 140 -8.73 8.65 7.92
CA GLU A 140 -8.59 8.95 6.48
C GLU A 140 -9.11 7.79 5.60
N THR A 141 -10.43 7.54 5.68
CA THR A 141 -11.11 6.57 4.81
C THR A 141 -10.86 6.87 3.34
N LEU A 142 -10.52 5.83 2.57
CA LEU A 142 -10.36 5.90 1.12
C LEU A 142 -11.71 5.99 0.41
N GLU A 143 -11.73 6.62 -0.77
CA GLU A 143 -12.91 6.55 -1.64
C GLU A 143 -13.07 5.14 -2.20
N SER A 144 -14.28 4.78 -2.66
CA SER A 144 -14.56 3.42 -3.16
C SER A 144 -13.62 3.00 -4.28
N ASP A 145 -13.22 3.96 -5.11
CA ASP A 145 -12.40 3.75 -6.30
C ASP A 145 -10.91 3.66 -5.93
N ASP A 146 -10.56 4.07 -4.71
CA ASP A 146 -9.21 4.03 -4.15
C ASP A 146 -8.96 2.78 -3.28
N VAL A 147 -9.99 2.00 -2.97
CA VAL A 147 -9.87 0.77 -2.15
C VAL A 147 -9.17 -0.30 -2.96
N GLU A 148 -7.95 -0.63 -2.54
CA GLU A 148 -7.17 -1.71 -3.14
C GLU A 148 -7.54 -3.06 -2.52
N THR A 149 -7.56 -4.11 -3.35
CA THR A 149 -7.95 -5.47 -2.95
C THR A 149 -7.00 -6.52 -3.53
N GLU A 150 -6.68 -7.55 -2.74
CA GLU A 150 -6.06 -8.79 -3.23
C GLU A 150 -6.89 -10.01 -2.85
N GLU A 151 -7.08 -10.93 -3.81
CA GLU A 151 -7.91 -12.13 -3.64
C GLU A 151 -7.11 -13.41 -3.90
N PHE A 152 -7.19 -14.33 -2.95
CA PHE A 152 -6.61 -15.67 -3.01
C PHE A 152 -7.67 -16.71 -2.64
N ASN A 153 -7.38 -17.97 -2.94
CA ASN A 153 -8.15 -19.10 -2.43
C ASN A 153 -7.28 -19.95 -1.51
N TYR A 154 -7.89 -20.82 -0.70
CA TYR A 154 -7.11 -21.76 0.11
C TYR A 154 -7.78 -23.12 0.25
N TYR A 155 -7.00 -24.13 0.60
CA TYR A 155 -7.51 -25.43 1.02
C TYR A 155 -6.59 -26.05 2.07
N TYR A 156 -7.08 -27.11 2.72
CA TYR A 156 -6.31 -27.85 3.72
C TYR A 156 -5.79 -29.16 3.15
N ASP A 157 -4.50 -29.43 3.36
CA ASP A 157 -3.87 -30.72 3.07
C ASP A 157 -2.79 -31.04 4.10
N GLU A 158 -3.03 -32.06 4.93
CA GLU A 158 -2.16 -32.40 6.06
C GLU A 158 -0.78 -32.92 5.64
N ASN A 159 -0.64 -33.34 4.37
CA ASN A 159 0.59 -33.91 3.83
C ASN A 159 1.58 -32.85 3.36
N TYR A 160 1.14 -31.60 3.22
CA TYR A 160 1.93 -30.52 2.67
C TYR A 160 2.28 -29.45 3.70
N GLN A 161 3.45 -28.85 3.51
CA GLN A 161 3.82 -27.64 4.22
C GLN A 161 3.05 -26.43 3.66
N PRO A 162 2.74 -25.42 4.48
CA PRO A 162 2.10 -24.22 4.01
C PRO A 162 2.87 -23.56 2.86
N ARG A 163 2.18 -23.23 1.78
CA ARG A 163 2.77 -22.61 0.58
C ARG A 163 1.68 -21.94 -0.27
N ILE A 164 2.12 -21.14 -1.23
CA ILE A 164 1.26 -20.49 -2.22
C ILE A 164 1.69 -20.92 -3.62
N TYR A 165 0.72 -21.21 -4.49
CA TYR A 165 0.94 -21.48 -5.91
C TYR A 165 -0.31 -21.14 -6.70
N ASN A 166 -0.18 -20.34 -7.77
CA ASN A 166 -1.30 -19.91 -8.61
C ASN A 166 -2.46 -19.32 -7.78
N ASP A 167 -2.11 -18.47 -6.82
CA ASP A 167 -2.98 -17.81 -5.84
C ASP A 167 -3.83 -18.75 -4.97
N ILE A 168 -3.45 -20.03 -4.92
CA ILE A 168 -4.04 -21.01 -4.02
C ILE A 168 -3.05 -21.25 -2.87
N ILE A 169 -3.49 -20.97 -1.66
CA ILE A 169 -2.77 -21.19 -0.42
C ILE A 169 -3.09 -22.60 0.09
N THR A 170 -2.08 -23.45 0.19
CA THR A 170 -2.20 -24.74 0.87
C THR A 170 -1.90 -24.53 2.34
N LEU A 171 -2.80 -24.96 3.22
CA LEU A 171 -2.60 -24.95 4.68
C LEU A 171 -2.60 -26.37 5.23
N ARG A 172 -1.83 -26.61 6.28
CA ARG A 172 -1.80 -27.94 6.91
C ARG A 172 -2.99 -28.16 7.84
N HIS A 173 -3.21 -27.23 8.77
CA HIS A 173 -4.26 -27.33 9.77
C HIS A 173 -5.06 -26.02 9.90
N PRO A 174 -6.39 -26.12 10.05
CA PRO A 174 -7.30 -24.98 10.15
C PRO A 174 -7.17 -24.15 11.43
N SER A 175 -6.70 -24.77 12.52
CA SER A 175 -6.58 -24.14 13.83
C SER A 175 -5.35 -23.25 14.00
N ASN A 176 -4.38 -23.31 13.07
CA ASN A 176 -3.14 -22.58 13.21
C ASN A 176 -3.26 -21.14 12.68
N TYR A 177 -3.83 -20.27 13.52
CA TYR A 177 -3.99 -18.85 13.21
C TYR A 177 -2.66 -18.10 13.06
N LEU A 178 -1.54 -18.60 13.61
CA LEU A 178 -0.22 -17.96 13.45
C LEU A 178 0.32 -18.11 12.03
N VAL A 179 0.09 -19.27 11.41
CA VAL A 179 0.39 -19.47 9.98
C VAL A 179 -0.47 -18.54 9.12
N LYS A 180 -1.75 -18.42 9.43
CA LYS A 180 -2.65 -17.48 8.73
C LYS A 180 -2.26 -16.02 8.94
N LEU A 181 -1.86 -15.65 10.16
CA LEU A 181 -1.33 -14.32 10.49
C LEU A 181 -0.06 -14.01 9.66
N THR A 182 0.85 -14.97 9.56
CA THR A 182 2.09 -14.85 8.78
C THR A 182 1.79 -14.53 7.31
N ILE A 183 0.85 -15.27 6.72
CA ILE A 183 0.41 -15.06 5.34
C ILE A 183 -0.35 -13.73 5.21
N ALA A 184 -1.22 -13.42 6.16
CA ALA A 184 -1.99 -12.18 6.19
C ALA A 184 -1.11 -10.94 6.28
N HIS A 185 0.00 -10.96 7.04
CA HIS A 185 0.97 -9.85 7.05
C HIS A 185 1.54 -9.57 5.66
N ALA A 186 2.00 -10.61 4.96
CA ALA A 186 2.58 -10.43 3.62
C ALA A 186 1.54 -9.92 2.61
N ILE A 187 0.32 -10.47 2.63
CA ILE A 187 -0.78 -9.99 1.78
C ILE A 187 -1.15 -8.54 2.14
N ALA A 188 -1.26 -8.21 3.43
CA ALA A 188 -1.62 -6.87 3.86
C ALA A 188 -0.60 -5.81 3.43
N GLN A 189 0.70 -6.14 3.55
CA GLN A 189 1.80 -5.32 3.04
C GLN A 189 1.72 -5.14 1.52
N SER A 190 1.38 -6.21 0.78
CA SER A 190 1.24 -6.18 -0.67
C SER A 190 0.10 -5.24 -1.13
N VAL A 191 -1.10 -5.37 -0.54
CA VAL A 191 -2.24 -4.49 -0.86
C VAL A 191 -1.95 -3.05 -0.50
N LYS A 192 -1.34 -2.80 0.68
CA LYS A 192 -0.99 -1.43 1.09
C LYS A 192 -0.01 -0.80 0.12
N MET A 193 0.96 -1.57 -0.37
CA MET A 193 1.93 -1.09 -1.35
C MET A 193 1.26 -0.73 -2.68
N THR A 194 0.27 -1.50 -3.15
CA THR A 194 -0.52 -1.16 -4.35
C THR A 194 -1.14 0.24 -4.26
N LEU A 195 -1.67 0.61 -3.08
CA LEU A 195 -2.21 1.95 -2.85
C LEU A 195 -1.14 3.03 -3.07
N PHE A 196 0.05 2.84 -2.51
CA PHE A 196 1.13 3.82 -2.63
C PHE A 196 1.74 3.87 -4.02
N GLU A 197 1.85 2.73 -4.72
CA GLU A 197 2.25 2.70 -6.13
C GLU A 197 1.34 3.58 -6.97
N ARG A 198 0.02 3.44 -6.79
CA ARG A 198 -0.98 4.27 -7.49
C ARG A 198 -0.87 5.74 -7.12
N LEU A 199 -0.83 6.08 -5.82
CA LEU A 199 -0.69 7.47 -5.38
C LEU A 199 0.56 8.13 -5.99
N ILE A 200 1.69 7.40 -6.04
CA ILE A 200 2.94 7.91 -6.61
C ILE A 200 2.80 8.11 -8.11
N ASP A 201 2.25 7.14 -8.81
CA ASP A 201 2.06 7.22 -10.27
C ASP A 201 1.15 8.39 -10.63
N ASP A 202 0.04 8.57 -9.90
CA ASP A 202 -0.87 9.71 -10.07
C ASP A 202 -0.11 11.03 -9.85
N THR A 203 0.69 11.11 -8.79
CA THR A 203 1.48 12.32 -8.47
C THR A 203 2.52 12.63 -9.55
N ILE A 204 3.23 11.61 -10.06
CA ILE A 204 4.22 11.78 -11.13
C ILE A 204 3.53 12.22 -12.43
N ASN A 205 2.41 11.59 -12.78
CA ASN A 205 1.65 11.95 -13.97
C ASN A 205 1.10 13.38 -13.90
N ASP A 206 0.54 13.77 -12.75
CA ASP A 206 0.01 15.11 -12.49
C ASP A 206 1.08 16.21 -12.49
N THR A 207 2.34 15.87 -12.23
CA THR A 207 3.45 16.83 -12.16
C THR A 207 4.39 16.80 -13.35
N LYS A 208 4.24 15.84 -14.27
CA LYS A 208 5.09 15.64 -15.45
C LYS A 208 5.20 16.87 -16.36
N TYR A 209 4.17 17.71 -16.42
CA TYR A 209 4.17 18.92 -17.26
C TYR A 209 5.14 19.99 -16.76
N ILE A 210 5.45 20.03 -15.46
CA ILE A 210 6.29 21.07 -14.83
C ILE A 210 7.69 21.10 -15.46
N PRO A 211 8.46 19.99 -15.48
CA PRO A 211 9.77 19.98 -16.13
C PRO A 211 9.69 20.22 -17.64
N GLN A 212 8.62 19.79 -18.31
CA GLN A 212 8.43 19.99 -19.75
C GLN A 212 8.28 21.48 -20.10
N VAL A 213 7.40 22.19 -19.38
CA VAL A 213 7.19 23.63 -19.56
C VAL A 213 8.46 24.42 -19.23
N MET A 214 9.21 24.00 -18.20
CA MET A 214 10.49 24.61 -17.85
C MET A 214 11.54 24.42 -18.95
N ALA A 215 11.62 23.23 -19.55
CA ALA A 215 12.56 22.95 -20.64
C ALA A 215 12.23 23.73 -21.92
N GLU A 216 10.94 23.90 -22.25
CA GLU A 216 10.52 24.62 -23.45
C GLU A 216 10.62 26.14 -23.31
N ASN A 217 10.24 26.69 -22.15
CA ASN A 217 10.08 28.14 -21.97
C ASN A 217 11.17 28.79 -21.09
N GLY A 218 12.01 27.99 -20.43
CA GLY A 218 13.03 28.48 -19.48
C GLY A 218 12.46 29.00 -18.15
N ASN A 219 11.13 28.99 -17.97
CA ASN A 219 10.45 29.46 -16.77
C ASN A 219 9.18 28.64 -16.51
N ILE A 220 8.84 28.46 -15.24
CA ILE A 220 7.58 27.83 -14.82
C ILE A 220 6.57 28.97 -14.65
N HIS A 221 5.57 29.05 -15.54
CA HIS A 221 4.50 30.07 -15.51
C HIS A 221 3.51 29.85 -14.35
N MET A 222 4.01 29.71 -13.12
CA MET A 222 3.24 29.48 -11.90
C MET A 222 3.51 30.60 -10.90
N SER A 223 2.49 31.00 -10.15
CA SER A 223 2.70 31.94 -9.05
C SER A 223 3.56 31.30 -7.96
N ARG A 224 4.32 32.11 -7.24
CA ARG A 224 5.11 31.67 -6.07
C ARG A 224 4.28 30.84 -5.09
N THR A 225 3.05 31.27 -4.81
CA THR A 225 2.11 30.54 -3.95
C THR A 225 1.72 29.17 -4.52
N ALA A 226 1.52 29.06 -5.85
CA ALA A 226 1.23 27.78 -6.48
C ALA A 226 2.41 26.81 -6.39
N ILE A 227 3.64 27.31 -6.58
CA ILE A 227 4.86 26.50 -6.42
C ILE A 227 5.01 26.02 -4.97
N THR A 228 4.85 26.90 -3.98
CA THR A 228 4.92 26.52 -2.56
C THR A 228 3.86 25.46 -2.21
N LYS A 229 2.63 25.57 -2.74
CA LYS A 229 1.60 24.53 -2.55
C LYS A 229 2.02 23.19 -3.16
N LYS A 230 2.60 23.20 -4.36
CA LYS A 230 3.10 21.97 -5.01
C LYS A 230 4.24 21.33 -4.24
N ILE A 231 5.19 22.13 -3.73
CA ILE A 231 6.24 21.65 -2.83
C ILE A 231 5.63 20.96 -1.61
N GLY A 232 4.63 21.58 -0.97
CA GLY A 232 3.93 20.96 0.17
C GLY A 232 3.28 19.63 -0.17
N GLN A 233 2.57 19.54 -1.29
CA GLN A 233 1.93 18.30 -1.77
C GLN A 233 2.95 17.18 -2.00
N LEU A 234 4.02 17.46 -2.75
CA LEU A 234 5.06 16.48 -3.03
C LEU A 234 5.83 16.07 -1.77
N PHE A 235 5.99 16.99 -0.80
CA PHE A 235 6.64 16.69 0.47
C PHE A 235 5.79 15.76 1.36
N ILE A 236 4.47 16.01 1.44
CA ILE A 236 3.53 15.09 2.11
C ILE A 236 3.62 13.72 1.45
N MET A 237 3.65 13.69 0.13
CA MET A 237 3.73 12.43 -0.61
C MET A 237 5.01 11.64 -0.28
N ARG A 238 6.16 12.32 -0.26
CA ARG A 238 7.43 11.72 0.16
C ARG A 238 7.39 11.17 1.59
N ILE A 239 6.77 11.91 2.53
CA ILE A 239 6.59 11.44 3.91
C ILE A 239 5.73 10.18 3.93
N ASN A 240 4.59 10.21 3.25
CA ASN A 240 3.64 9.10 3.22
C ASN A 240 4.28 7.82 2.71
N VAL A 241 5.10 7.89 1.65
CA VAL A 241 5.82 6.71 1.14
C VAL A 241 6.91 6.24 2.10
N ASN A 242 7.66 7.15 2.74
CA ASN A 242 8.64 6.76 3.74
C ASN A 242 8.02 6.04 4.94
N LEU A 243 6.78 6.39 5.32
CA LEU A 243 6.05 5.67 6.37
C LEU A 243 5.72 4.22 5.98
N VAL A 244 5.56 3.94 4.68
CA VAL A 244 5.38 2.57 4.16
C VAL A 244 6.62 1.73 4.40
N SER A 245 7.82 2.31 4.29
CA SER A 245 9.05 1.57 4.54
C SER A 245 9.04 0.93 5.93
N ASN A 246 8.49 1.61 6.94
CA ASN A 246 8.36 1.07 8.30
C ASN A 246 7.35 -0.08 8.36
N ILE A 247 6.24 0.00 7.60
CA ILE A 247 5.25 -1.09 7.51
C ILE A 247 5.85 -2.34 6.83
N LEU A 248 6.86 -2.16 5.97
CA LEU A 248 7.47 -3.21 5.17
C LEU A 248 8.72 -3.84 5.82
N ASP A 249 9.08 -3.40 7.03
CA ASP A 249 10.05 -4.07 7.88
C ASP A 249 9.56 -5.46 8.32
N THR A 250 10.47 -6.28 8.84
CA THR A 250 10.13 -7.61 9.37
C THR A 250 9.19 -7.47 10.58
N PRO A 251 7.94 -7.98 10.51
CA PRO A 251 6.98 -7.88 11.60
C PRO A 251 7.49 -8.45 12.93
N GLU A 252 7.11 -7.82 14.05
CA GLU A 252 7.64 -8.16 15.38
C GLU A 252 7.34 -9.61 15.81
N ILE A 253 6.24 -10.19 15.31
CA ILE A 253 5.83 -11.57 15.59
C ILE A 253 6.96 -12.59 15.31
N PHE A 254 7.83 -12.32 14.33
CA PHE A 254 8.91 -13.24 13.96
C PHE A 254 10.07 -13.26 14.97
N TRP A 255 10.20 -12.26 15.84
CA TRP A 255 11.11 -12.35 16.99
C TRP A 255 10.62 -13.36 18.03
N SER A 256 9.29 -13.45 18.20
CA SER A 256 8.67 -14.41 19.13
C SER A 256 8.47 -15.79 18.52
N GLU A 257 8.24 -15.86 17.20
CA GLU A 257 8.00 -17.10 16.44
C GLU A 257 8.93 -17.21 15.21
N PRO A 258 10.26 -17.38 15.39
CA PRO A 258 11.21 -17.40 14.27
C PRO A 258 10.97 -18.52 13.26
N ALA A 259 10.31 -19.60 13.68
CA ALA A 259 9.97 -20.74 12.82
C ALA A 259 9.02 -20.35 11.65
N LEU A 260 8.34 -19.21 11.74
CA LEU A 260 7.42 -18.71 10.71
C LEU A 260 8.11 -17.83 9.67
N GLU A 261 9.34 -17.36 9.94
CA GLU A 261 10.09 -16.48 9.03
C GLU A 261 10.31 -17.09 7.63
N PRO A 262 10.62 -18.39 7.46
CA PRO A 262 10.75 -18.97 6.12
C PRO A 262 9.44 -18.94 5.31
N LEU A 263 8.30 -19.11 5.98
CA LEU A 263 6.99 -19.01 5.33
C LEU A 263 6.74 -17.55 4.91
N TYR A 264 6.96 -16.60 5.81
CA TYR A 264 6.83 -15.17 5.51
C TYR A 264 7.68 -14.78 4.30
N SER A 265 8.96 -15.16 4.30
CA SER A 265 9.88 -14.86 3.20
C SER A 265 9.42 -15.50 1.88
N ALA A 266 8.85 -16.71 1.91
CA ALA A 266 8.33 -17.37 0.72
C ALA A 266 7.12 -16.62 0.14
N ILE A 267 6.17 -16.20 0.97
CA ILE A 267 5.00 -15.41 0.53
C ILE A 267 5.45 -14.02 0.05
N ARG A 268 6.36 -13.35 0.77
CA ARG A 268 6.92 -12.05 0.40
C ARG A 268 7.62 -12.09 -0.96
N SER A 269 8.33 -13.19 -1.24
CA SER A 269 8.96 -13.43 -2.53
C SER A 269 7.93 -13.70 -3.63
N TYR A 270 6.86 -14.45 -3.33
CA TYR A 270 5.77 -14.70 -4.30
C TYR A 270 5.05 -13.42 -4.70
N LEU A 271 4.80 -12.52 -3.74
CA LEU A 271 4.17 -11.21 -3.95
C LEU A 271 5.16 -10.14 -4.47
N GLU A 272 6.41 -10.53 -4.75
CA GLU A 272 7.49 -9.68 -5.26
C GLU A 272 7.72 -8.39 -4.46
N ILE A 273 7.44 -8.42 -3.14
CA ILE A 273 7.41 -7.21 -2.31
C ILE A 273 8.75 -6.48 -2.35
N SER A 274 9.87 -7.19 -2.30
CA SER A 274 11.20 -6.57 -2.34
C SER A 274 11.46 -5.78 -3.63
N GLN A 275 11.04 -6.31 -4.79
CA GLN A 275 11.23 -5.64 -6.09
C GLN A 275 10.30 -4.43 -6.21
N ARG A 276 9.06 -4.58 -5.76
CA ARG A 276 8.07 -3.49 -5.75
C ARG A 276 8.52 -2.33 -4.85
N VAL A 277 9.11 -2.62 -3.68
CA VAL A 277 9.73 -1.60 -2.82
C VAL A 277 10.86 -0.84 -3.50
N GLU A 278 11.73 -1.56 -4.21
CA GLU A 278 12.85 -0.93 -4.94
C GLU A 278 12.32 0.02 -6.02
N LEU A 279 11.33 -0.40 -6.80
CA LEU A 279 10.68 0.44 -7.81
C LEU A 279 9.97 1.65 -7.18
N LEU A 280 9.28 1.45 -6.06
CA LEU A 280 8.61 2.51 -5.31
C LEU A 280 9.61 3.58 -4.88
N ASN A 281 10.76 3.17 -4.32
CA ASN A 281 11.83 4.08 -3.89
C ASN A 281 12.42 4.88 -5.07
N GLN A 282 12.65 4.23 -6.21
CA GLN A 282 13.11 4.93 -7.44
C GLN A 282 12.09 5.99 -7.89
N ARG A 283 10.80 5.71 -7.80
CA ARG A 283 9.76 6.68 -8.16
C ARG A 283 9.67 7.85 -7.16
N VAL A 284 9.91 7.60 -5.87
CA VAL A 284 10.03 8.68 -4.86
C VAL A 284 11.25 9.57 -5.12
N GLU A 285 12.34 9.02 -5.66
CA GLU A 285 13.51 9.80 -6.06
C GLU A 285 13.15 10.84 -7.13
N VAL A 286 12.36 10.45 -8.15
CA VAL A 286 11.84 11.39 -9.16
C VAL A 286 11.03 12.54 -8.53
N ILE A 287 10.19 12.23 -7.53
CA ILE A 287 9.44 13.26 -6.78
C ILE A 287 10.41 14.18 -6.00
N SER A 288 11.48 13.62 -5.46
CA SER A 288 12.50 14.38 -4.72
C SER A 288 13.27 15.33 -5.63
N ASP A 289 13.62 14.90 -6.85
CA ASP A 289 14.26 15.75 -7.86
C ASP A 289 13.34 16.90 -8.29
N LEU A 290 12.06 16.62 -8.52
CA LEU A 290 11.06 17.66 -8.82
C LEU A 290 10.90 18.65 -7.66
N LEU A 291 10.91 18.16 -6.42
CA LEU A 291 10.87 18.98 -5.22
C LEU A 291 12.05 19.96 -5.16
N ASP A 292 13.26 19.48 -5.42
CA ASP A 292 14.47 20.29 -5.34
C ASP A 292 14.55 21.30 -6.49
N MET A 293 14.18 20.90 -7.71
CA MET A 293 14.00 21.82 -8.84
C MET A 293 13.04 22.98 -8.52
N LEU A 294 11.88 22.68 -7.91
CA LEU A 294 10.91 23.70 -7.55
C LEU A 294 11.42 24.66 -6.46
N LYS A 295 12.20 24.15 -5.49
CA LYS A 295 12.85 24.99 -4.47
C LYS A 295 13.91 25.90 -5.08
N ASP A 296 14.75 25.38 -5.96
CA ASP A 296 15.79 26.16 -6.63
C ASP A 296 15.20 27.27 -7.47
N HIS A 297 14.10 26.99 -8.19
CA HIS A 297 13.37 28.00 -8.96
C HIS A 297 12.77 29.12 -8.07
N LEU A 298 12.29 28.80 -6.86
CA LEU A 298 11.82 29.81 -5.91
C LEU A 298 12.94 30.70 -5.39
N ASN A 299 14.13 30.14 -5.20
CA ASN A 299 15.28 30.84 -4.65
C ASN A 299 15.97 31.72 -5.70
N SER A 300 16.02 31.30 -6.97
CA SER A 300 16.67 32.08 -8.05
C SER A 300 16.01 33.44 -8.31
N SER A 301 14.69 33.54 -8.15
CA SER A 301 13.95 34.80 -8.27
C SER A 301 14.35 35.88 -7.25
N HIS A 302 15.00 35.51 -6.12
CA HIS A 302 15.47 36.48 -5.12
C HIS A 302 16.89 37.01 -5.41
N GLY A 303 17.74 36.19 -6.05
CA GLY A 303 19.13 36.55 -6.35
C GLY A 303 19.22 37.71 -7.33
N GLU A 304 18.42 37.68 -8.40
CA GLU A 304 18.44 38.70 -9.46
C GLU A 304 18.02 40.09 -8.93
N HIS A 305 17.00 40.16 -8.06
CA HIS A 305 16.56 41.42 -7.49
C HIS A 305 17.60 42.05 -6.55
N LEU A 306 18.31 41.24 -5.76
CA LEU A 306 19.35 41.74 -4.88
C LEU A 306 20.55 42.26 -5.67
N GLU A 307 20.91 41.58 -6.76
CA GLU A 307 21.96 42.04 -7.69
C GLU A 307 21.60 43.39 -8.33
N TRP A 308 20.36 43.55 -8.80
CA TRP A 308 19.88 44.82 -9.35
C TRP A 308 19.91 45.96 -8.33
N ILE A 309 19.55 45.70 -7.06
CA ILE A 309 19.62 46.71 -5.99
C ILE A 309 21.06 47.17 -5.78
N VAL A 310 22.03 46.25 -5.74
CA VAL A 310 23.46 46.60 -5.56
C VAL A 310 23.99 47.43 -6.72
N ILE A 311 23.68 47.03 -7.96
CA ILE A 311 24.07 47.80 -9.17
C ILE A 311 23.50 49.22 -9.10
N TRP A 312 22.23 49.36 -8.69
CA TRP A 312 21.57 50.66 -8.59
C TRP A 312 22.20 51.55 -7.51
N LEU A 313 22.56 50.97 -6.35
CA LEU A 313 23.24 51.70 -5.27
C LEU A 313 24.62 52.22 -5.71
N ILE A 314 25.41 51.38 -6.38
CA ILE A 314 26.73 51.78 -6.91
C ILE A 314 26.57 52.90 -7.95
N ALA A 315 25.59 52.77 -8.85
CA ALA A 315 25.32 53.80 -9.86
C ALA A 315 24.94 55.15 -9.23
N MET A 316 24.09 55.15 -8.20
CA MET A 316 23.73 56.36 -7.47
C MET A 316 24.94 57.00 -6.78
N GLU A 317 25.82 56.20 -6.17
CA GLU A 317 27.03 56.71 -5.52
C GLU A 317 28.00 57.36 -6.50
N ILE A 318 28.19 56.77 -7.69
CA ILE A 318 28.99 57.36 -8.77
C ILE A 318 28.38 58.70 -9.21
N VAL A 319 27.05 58.78 -9.37
CA VAL A 319 26.37 60.03 -9.75
C VAL A 319 26.61 61.12 -8.71
N VAL A 320 26.47 60.81 -7.42
CA VAL A 320 26.74 61.76 -6.33
C VAL A 320 28.20 62.22 -6.34
N ALA A 321 29.15 61.30 -6.54
CA ALA A 321 30.57 61.64 -6.63
C ALA A 321 30.89 62.56 -7.81
N VAL A 322 30.29 62.32 -8.99
CA VAL A 322 30.45 63.16 -10.19
C VAL A 322 29.86 64.55 -9.96
N ILE A 323 28.65 64.65 -9.40
CA ILE A 323 28.03 65.94 -9.08
C ILE A 323 28.91 66.72 -8.11
N THR A 324 29.41 66.08 -7.05
CA THR A 324 30.26 66.73 -6.06
C THR A 324 31.56 67.24 -6.70
N THR A 325 32.23 66.41 -7.50
CA THR A 325 33.47 66.79 -8.19
C THR A 325 33.26 67.92 -9.18
N THR A 326 32.14 67.94 -9.91
CA THR A 326 31.82 69.02 -10.85
C THR A 326 31.48 70.34 -10.15
N VAL A 327 30.76 70.29 -9.03
CA VAL A 327 30.51 71.45 -8.17
C VAL A 327 31.83 72.00 -7.61
N ASP A 328 32.70 71.13 -7.11
CA ASP A 328 34.01 71.53 -6.60
C ASP A 328 34.87 72.16 -7.70
N ALA A 329 34.93 71.56 -8.89
CA ALA A 329 35.65 72.11 -10.04
C ALA A 329 35.09 73.47 -10.49
N PHE A 330 33.77 73.64 -10.51
CA PHE A 330 33.13 74.91 -10.85
C PHE A 330 33.44 75.98 -9.79
N SER A 331 33.39 75.62 -8.51
CA SER A 331 33.74 76.53 -7.41
C SER A 331 35.20 77.01 -7.50
N LEU A 332 36.13 76.12 -7.82
CA LEU A 332 37.54 76.45 -8.04
C LEU A 332 37.73 77.38 -9.24
N SER A 333 36.99 77.17 -10.33
CA SER A 333 37.05 78.02 -11.53
C SER A 333 36.49 79.43 -11.33
N HIS A 334 35.66 79.64 -10.32
CA HIS A 334 35.05 80.93 -10.01
C HIS A 334 35.85 81.75 -8.98
N ILE A 335 36.83 81.12 -8.32
CA ILE A 335 37.72 81.71 -7.29
C ILE A 335 39.10 82.09 -7.89
N SER A 336 39.48 81.54 -9.04
CA SER A 336 40.62 81.97 -9.86
C SER A 336 40.25 83.08 -10.83
#